data_AF-A0A9Q3B8J0-F1
#
_entry.id   AF-A0A9Q3B8J0-F1
#
_cell.length_a   1.000
_cell.length_b   1.000
_cell.length_c   1.000
_cell.angle_alpha   90.00
_cell.angle_beta   90.00
_cell.angle_gamma   90.00
#
_symmetry.space_group_name_H-M   'P 1'
#
loop_
_entity.id
_entity.type
_entity.pdbx_description
1 polymer ?
#
loop_
_entity_poly.entity_id
_entity_poly.type
_entity_poly.pdbx_seq_one_letter_code
_entity_poly.pdbx_strand_id
1 'polypeptide(L)'
;MKCLGLFWALDKLNNYVDGSVFEVITNFNAVKSLLNMKTPNRHMLRWQIAIQECRRNMTIVNKDRKIHMNADGLSSWEFPNTPENPAYVPEKVETQIPIEGINITEVGTEFFEEVIESHKKGENLHILTSLLDKYYKDAALAKTLDDV
;
A
#
# COMPACT_ATOMS: atom_id res chain seq x y z
N MET A 1 9.30 -10.03 17.88
CA MET A 1 9.98 -10.54 16.67
C MET A 1 9.06 -11.21 15.64
N LYS A 2 7.98 -11.91 16.00
CA LYS A 2 7.19 -12.73 15.04
C LYS A 2 6.51 -11.96 13.89
N CYS A 3 6.06 -10.72 14.10
CA CYS A 3 5.55 -9.89 13.01
C CYS A 3 6.63 -9.48 12.02
N LEU A 4 7.84 -9.17 12.51
CA LEU A 4 8.93 -8.64 11.68
C LEU A 4 9.35 -9.66 10.61
N GLY A 5 9.39 -10.95 10.96
CA GLY A 5 9.69 -12.01 9.99
C GLY A 5 8.70 -12.06 8.83
N LEU A 6 7.42 -11.74 9.06
CA LEU A 6 6.43 -11.67 7.99
C LEU A 6 6.73 -10.51 7.02
N PHE A 7 6.97 -9.31 7.55
CA PHE A 7 7.31 -8.15 6.72
C PHE A 7 8.58 -8.39 5.90
N TRP A 8 9.59 -8.97 6.52
CA TRP A 8 10.84 -9.31 5.85
C TRP A 8 10.64 -10.36 4.75
N ALA A 9 9.83 -11.39 5.01
CA ALA A 9 9.51 -12.39 4.00
C ALA A 9 8.75 -11.78 2.81
N LEU A 10 7.79 -10.89 3.06
CA LEU A 10 7.06 -10.19 1.99
C LEU A 10 7.99 -9.29 1.16
N ASP A 11 8.89 -8.54 1.80
CA ASP A 11 9.88 -7.71 1.12
C ASP A 11 10.81 -8.54 0.23
N LYS A 12 11.32 -9.68 0.73
CA LYS A 12 12.19 -10.58 -0.05
C LYS A 12 11.46 -11.30 -1.18
N LEU A 13 10.18 -11.58 -1.02
CA LEU A 13 9.36 -12.29 -2.00
C LEU A 13 8.56 -11.34 -2.88
N ASN A 14 8.80 -10.02 -2.83
CA ASN A 14 7.98 -9.03 -3.51
C ASN A 14 7.82 -9.34 -5.01
N ASN A 15 8.90 -9.71 -5.69
CA ASN A 15 8.88 -10.07 -7.12
C ASN A 15 8.02 -11.30 -7.46
N TYR A 16 7.77 -12.19 -6.51
CA TYR A 16 6.92 -13.38 -6.69
C TYR A 16 5.48 -13.13 -6.28
N VAL A 17 5.29 -12.20 -5.35
CA VAL A 17 4.02 -11.90 -4.73
C VAL A 17 3.26 -10.82 -5.51
N ASP A 18 3.98 -9.95 -6.22
CA ASP A 18 3.38 -8.91 -7.05
C ASP A 18 2.45 -9.51 -8.11
N GLY A 19 1.23 -8.96 -8.18
CA GLY A 19 0.15 -9.45 -9.05
C GLY A 19 -0.45 -10.82 -8.71
N SER A 20 0.09 -11.57 -7.74
CA SER A 20 -0.36 -12.93 -7.41
C SER A 20 -1.30 -12.95 -6.21
N VAL A 21 -2.27 -13.88 -6.21
CA VAL A 21 -3.15 -14.15 -5.05
C VAL A 21 -2.49 -15.21 -4.18
N PHE A 22 -2.28 -14.91 -2.90
CA PHE A 22 -1.56 -15.78 -1.98
C PHE A 22 -2.13 -15.76 -0.56
N GLU A 23 -1.80 -16.82 0.18
CA GLU A 23 -2.24 -16.99 1.57
C GLU A 23 -1.06 -16.91 2.53
N VAL A 24 -1.19 -16.05 3.54
CA VAL A 24 -0.25 -15.98 4.66
C VAL A 24 -0.81 -16.79 5.81
N ILE A 25 -0.15 -17.91 6.08
CA ILE A 25 -0.47 -18.76 7.24
C ILE A 25 0.43 -18.33 8.40
N THR A 26 -0.18 -17.80 9.46
CA THR A 26 0.54 -17.37 10.67
C THR A 26 -0.14 -17.91 11.92
N ASN A 27 0.57 -17.99 13.05
CA ASN A 27 -0.02 -18.28 14.36
C ASN A 27 -0.31 -17.00 15.18
N PHE A 28 -0.06 -15.82 14.59
CA PHE A 28 -0.06 -14.57 15.33
C PHE A 28 -1.25 -13.67 14.98
N ASN A 29 -2.22 -13.63 15.90
CA ASN A 29 -3.43 -12.82 15.76
C ASN A 29 -3.17 -11.31 15.66
N ALA A 30 -2.03 -10.80 16.12
CA ALA A 30 -1.79 -9.36 16.06
C ALA A 30 -1.56 -8.84 14.64
N VAL A 31 -1.26 -9.70 13.65
CA VAL A 31 -1.24 -9.27 12.23
C VAL A 31 -2.65 -8.92 11.76
N LYS A 32 -3.66 -9.73 12.13
CA LYS A 32 -5.07 -9.42 11.84
C LYS A 32 -5.53 -8.15 12.55
N SER A 33 -5.08 -7.95 13.79
CA SER A 33 -5.36 -6.72 14.54
C SER A 33 -4.70 -5.51 13.87
N LEU A 34 -3.42 -5.64 13.48
CA LEU A 34 -2.64 -4.58 12.83
C LEU A 34 -3.34 -4.07 11.57
N LEU A 35 -3.91 -4.93 10.71
CA LEU A 35 -4.59 -4.49 9.49
C LEU A 35 -5.92 -3.75 9.72
N ASN A 36 -6.50 -3.90 10.91
CA ASN A 36 -7.78 -3.32 11.28
C ASN A 36 -7.64 -2.20 12.34
N MET A 37 -6.42 -1.82 12.72
CA MET A 37 -6.18 -0.73 13.67
C MET A 37 -6.56 0.62 13.06
N LYS A 38 -7.44 1.35 13.75
CA LYS A 38 -7.85 2.72 13.37
C LYS A 38 -6.79 3.77 13.72
N THR A 39 -6.05 3.57 14.81
CA THR A 39 -5.03 4.52 15.31
C THR A 39 -3.70 3.77 15.58
N PRO A 40 -2.94 3.47 14.52
CA PRO A 40 -1.64 2.80 14.67
C PRO A 40 -0.57 3.74 15.24
N ASN A 41 0.31 3.20 16.09
CA ASN A 41 1.58 3.86 16.44
C ASN A 41 2.46 4.02 15.19
N ARG A 42 3.38 4.99 15.13
CA ARG A 42 4.30 5.27 14.00
C ARG A 42 4.92 4.00 13.39
N HIS A 43 5.41 3.09 14.21
CA HIS A 43 5.99 1.83 13.73
C HIS A 43 4.95 0.89 13.10
N MET A 44 3.75 0.82 13.69
CA MET A 44 2.63 0.04 13.18
C MET A 44 2.07 0.64 11.89
N LEU A 45 2.08 1.98 11.77
CA LEU A 45 1.65 2.69 10.57
C LEU A 45 2.58 2.39 9.39
N ARG A 46 3.90 2.44 9.61
CA ARG A 46 4.88 2.05 8.58
C ARG A 46 4.63 0.63 8.07
N TRP A 47 4.34 -0.29 8.98
CA TRP A 47 4.01 -1.66 8.66
C TRP A 47 2.68 -1.80 7.92
N GLN A 48 1.65 -1.05 8.30
CA GLN A 48 0.39 -1.03 7.57
C GLN A 48 0.58 -0.57 6.12
N ILE A 49 1.33 0.50 5.90
CA ILE A 49 1.61 1.04 4.55
C ILE A 49 2.38 0.00 3.72
N ALA A 50 3.43 -0.61 4.28
CA ALA A 50 4.22 -1.62 3.56
C ALA A 50 3.40 -2.84 3.10
N ILE A 51 2.36 -3.23 3.86
CA ILE A 51 1.49 -4.35 3.47
C ILE A 51 0.32 -3.91 2.57
N GLN A 52 0.01 -2.60 2.47
CA GLN A 52 -1.17 -2.15 1.73
C GLN A 52 -1.16 -2.57 0.26
N GLU A 53 0.02 -2.58 -0.38
CA GLU A 53 0.19 -3.01 -1.77
C GLU A 53 -0.24 -4.47 -1.97
N CYS A 54 0.20 -5.36 -1.08
CA CYS A 54 -0.15 -6.78 -1.11
C CYS A 54 -1.55 -7.08 -0.55
N ARG A 55 -2.18 -6.14 0.17
CA ARG A 55 -3.42 -6.38 0.94
C ARG A 55 -4.57 -6.87 0.09
N ARG A 56 -4.68 -6.40 -1.16
CA ARG A 56 -5.78 -6.78 -2.06
C ARG A 56 -5.74 -8.26 -2.45
N ASN A 57 -4.54 -8.82 -2.54
CA ASN A 57 -4.32 -10.17 -3.07
C ASN A 57 -3.88 -11.16 -1.97
N MET A 58 -3.78 -10.71 -0.72
CA MET A 58 -3.31 -11.49 0.41
C MET A 58 -4.45 -11.89 1.35
N THR A 59 -4.55 -13.19 1.66
CA THR A 59 -5.46 -13.70 2.68
C THR A 59 -4.70 -14.19 3.92
N ILE A 60 -5.08 -13.73 5.12
CA ILE A 60 -4.40 -14.12 6.37
C ILE A 60 -5.18 -15.22 7.10
N VAL A 61 -4.60 -16.41 7.15
CA VAL A 61 -5.14 -17.57 7.86
C VAL A 61 -4.38 -17.76 9.18
N ASN A 62 -5.10 -17.76 10.29
CA ASN A 62 -4.50 -18.12 11.57
C ASN A 62 -4.61 -19.64 11.77
N LYS A 63 -3.48 -20.33 11.96
CA LYS A 63 -3.43 -21.77 12.23
C LYS A 63 -2.66 -22.08 13.52
N ASP A 64 -3.01 -23.21 14.12
CA ASP A 64 -2.41 -23.70 15.36
C ASP A 64 -0.90 -23.88 15.25
N ARG A 65 -0.23 -23.64 16.39
CA ARG A 65 1.24 -23.61 16.52
C ARG A 65 1.94 -24.88 16.02
N LYS A 66 1.30 -26.05 16.12
CA LYS A 66 1.87 -27.33 15.69
C LYS A 66 2.20 -27.39 14.19
N ILE A 67 1.48 -26.64 13.36
CA ILE A 67 1.71 -26.60 11.90
C ILE A 67 2.95 -25.75 11.55
N HIS A 68 3.37 -24.88 12.47
CA HIS A 68 4.45 -23.92 12.27
C HIS A 68 5.80 -24.41 12.81
N MET A 69 5.98 -25.70 13.12
CA MET A 69 7.23 -26.23 13.69
C MET A 69 8.46 -25.97 12.82
N ASN A 70 8.30 -25.94 11.50
CA ASN A 70 9.35 -25.57 10.55
C ASN A 70 9.80 -24.11 10.71
N ALA A 71 8.85 -23.17 10.71
CA ALA A 71 9.11 -21.74 10.83
C ALA A 71 9.55 -21.36 12.25
N ASP A 72 8.88 -21.89 13.29
CA ASP A 72 9.26 -21.67 14.69
C ASP A 72 10.66 -22.26 14.96
N GLY A 73 11.01 -23.41 14.36
CA GLY A 73 12.34 -24.01 14.45
C GLY A 73 13.45 -23.12 13.87
N LEU A 74 13.24 -22.59 12.66
CA LEU A 74 14.18 -21.63 12.04
C LEU A 74 14.29 -20.34 12.83
N SER A 75 13.18 -19.82 13.37
CA SER A 75 13.20 -18.58 14.16
C SER A 75 13.86 -18.72 15.53
N SER A 76 13.98 -19.96 16.03
CA SER A 76 14.61 -20.24 17.34
C SER A 76 16.13 -20.43 17.21
N TRP A 77 16.66 -20.48 15.98
CA TRP A 77 18.08 -20.68 15.70
C TRP A 77 18.68 -19.42 15.07
N GLU A 78 18.50 -18.29 15.74
CA GLU A 78 19.09 -17.03 15.30
C GLU A 78 20.62 -17.07 15.43
N PHE A 79 21.31 -16.93 14.30
CA PHE A 79 22.74 -16.68 14.30
C PHE A 79 23.00 -15.30 14.93
N PRO A 80 24.12 -15.15 15.67
CA PRO A 80 24.48 -13.84 16.21
C PRO A 80 24.62 -12.83 15.06
N ASN A 81 24.16 -11.59 15.29
CA ASN A 81 24.21 -10.50 14.30
C ASN A 81 25.65 -9.94 14.23
N THR A 82 26.59 -10.75 13.75
CA THR A 82 28.00 -10.40 13.54
C THR A 82 28.29 -10.19 12.05
N PRO A 83 29.35 -9.46 11.66
CA PRO A 83 29.68 -9.21 10.26
C PRO A 83 29.90 -10.47 9.40
N GLU A 84 30.19 -11.60 10.04
CA GLU A 84 30.34 -12.91 9.39
C GLU A 84 28.98 -13.52 8.99
N ASN A 85 27.88 -13.04 9.56
CA ASN A 85 26.54 -13.44 9.19
C ASN A 85 26.15 -12.79 7.83
N PRO A 86 25.80 -13.56 6.79
CA PRO A 86 25.35 -13.00 5.52
C PRO A 86 24.09 -12.14 5.63
N ALA A 87 23.32 -12.28 6.71
CA ALA A 87 22.16 -11.45 7.04
C ALA A 87 22.49 -10.34 8.06
N TYR A 88 23.76 -9.98 8.24
CA TYR A 88 24.19 -8.91 9.13
C TYR A 88 23.50 -7.58 8.81
N VAL A 89 22.84 -6.99 9.82
CA VAL A 89 22.27 -5.65 9.72
C VAL A 89 22.97 -4.76 10.75
N PRO A 90 23.71 -3.72 10.32
CA PRO A 90 24.32 -2.77 11.25
C PRO A 90 23.24 -1.97 11.99
N GLU A 91 23.31 -1.92 13.33
CA GLU A 91 22.30 -1.27 14.20
C GLU A 91 22.04 0.22 13.91
N LYS A 92 22.92 0.89 13.17
CA LYS A 92 22.92 2.36 13.00
C LYS A 92 22.45 2.87 11.64
N VAL A 93 22.02 2.00 10.73
CA VAL A 93 21.44 2.49 9.47
C VAL A 93 19.96 2.72 9.72
N GLU A 94 19.58 3.96 10.01
CA GLU A 94 18.23 4.41 9.72
C GLU A 94 18.01 4.15 8.23
N THR A 95 17.39 3.03 7.90
CA THR A 95 16.87 2.80 6.56
C THR A 95 15.77 3.84 6.40
N GLN A 96 16.16 4.96 5.81
CA GLN A 96 15.25 5.85 5.10
C GLN A 96 14.70 4.98 3.98
N ILE A 97 13.69 4.18 4.29
CA ILE A 97 12.83 3.59 3.27
C ILE A 97 12.15 4.83 2.70
N PRO A 98 12.48 5.27 1.46
CA PRO A 98 11.73 6.35 0.86
C PRO A 98 10.30 5.87 0.86
N ILE A 99 9.45 6.56 1.62
CA ILE A 99 8.02 6.36 1.45
C ILE A 99 7.76 6.99 0.10
N GLU A 100 7.84 6.20 -0.96
CA GLU A 100 7.32 6.50 -2.31
C GLU A 100 5.77 6.55 -2.23
N GLY A 101 5.24 7.20 -1.19
CA GLY A 101 3.88 7.67 -1.22
C GLY A 101 3.81 8.64 -2.37
N ILE A 102 2.75 8.57 -3.17
CA ILE A 102 2.44 9.61 -4.14
C ILE A 102 2.50 10.94 -3.40
N ASN A 103 3.61 11.65 -3.58
CA ASN A 103 3.82 12.90 -2.91
C ASN A 103 2.96 13.91 -3.66
N ILE A 104 1.70 14.03 -3.26
CA ILE A 104 0.78 15.01 -3.87
C ILE A 104 1.34 16.43 -3.70
N THR A 105 2.30 16.65 -2.79
CA THR A 105 3.00 17.94 -2.64
C THR A 105 4.09 18.21 -3.68
N GLU A 106 4.46 17.23 -4.51
CA GLU A 106 5.33 17.41 -5.69
C GLU A 106 4.56 17.72 -6.97
N VAL A 107 3.22 17.69 -6.91
CA VAL A 107 2.41 18.23 -7.99
C VAL A 107 2.61 19.75 -7.98
N GLY A 108 3.53 20.21 -8.83
CA GLY A 108 3.89 21.61 -8.95
C GLY A 108 2.68 22.50 -9.22
N THR A 109 2.80 23.78 -8.90
CA THR A 109 1.78 24.79 -9.22
C THR A 109 1.40 24.78 -10.70
N GLU A 110 2.36 24.43 -11.57
CA GLU A 110 2.20 24.23 -13.01
C GLU A 110 1.07 23.26 -13.38
N PHE A 111 0.93 22.13 -12.68
CA PHE A 111 -0.18 21.20 -12.93
C PHE A 111 -1.53 21.83 -12.59
N PHE A 112 -1.62 22.51 -11.44
CA PHE A 112 -2.86 23.16 -11.04
C PHE A 112 -3.21 24.33 -11.96
N GLU A 113 -2.22 25.07 -12.45
CA GLU A 113 -2.37 26.12 -13.45
C GLU A 113 -2.86 25.54 -14.79
N GLU A 114 -2.31 24.41 -15.23
CA GLU A 114 -2.73 23.72 -16.44
C GLU A 114 -4.16 23.17 -16.34
N VAL A 115 -4.54 22.61 -15.17
CA VAL A 115 -5.92 22.20 -14.88
C VAL A 115 -6.87 23.40 -14.88
N ILE A 116 -6.47 24.52 -14.28
CA ILE A 116 -7.26 25.77 -14.27
C ILE A 116 -7.40 26.33 -15.69
N GLU A 117 -6.33 26.35 -16.48
CA GLU A 117 -6.36 26.79 -17.87
C GLU A 117 -7.22 25.89 -18.75
N SER A 118 -7.13 24.56 -18.58
CA SER A 118 -7.97 23.61 -19.29
C SER A 118 -9.45 23.81 -18.96
N HIS A 119 -9.77 24.10 -17.70
CA HIS A 119 -11.13 24.44 -17.28
C HIS A 119 -11.59 25.79 -17.87
N LYS A 120 -10.71 26.80 -17.97
CA LYS A 120 -11.01 28.09 -18.60
C LYS A 120 -11.17 27.99 -20.12
N LYS A 121 -10.44 27.09 -20.77
CA LYS A 121 -10.52 26.83 -22.22
C LYS A 121 -11.75 25.99 -22.61
N GLY A 122 -12.43 25.37 -21.65
CA GLY A 122 -13.69 24.64 -21.86
C GLY A 122 -13.54 23.28 -22.56
N GLU A 123 -12.33 22.80 -22.82
CA GLU A 123 -12.10 21.55 -23.58
C GLU A 123 -12.65 20.32 -22.85
N ASN A 124 -12.48 20.24 -21.53
CA ASN A 124 -13.01 19.14 -20.71
C ASN A 124 -14.51 19.27 -20.41
N LEU A 125 -15.04 20.49 -20.39
CA LEU A 125 -16.47 20.74 -20.21
C LEU A 125 -17.26 20.18 -21.39
N HIS A 126 -16.72 20.29 -22.60
CA HIS A 126 -17.30 19.70 -23.80
C HIS A 126 -17.39 18.16 -23.73
N ILE A 127 -16.37 17.50 -23.16
CA ILE A 127 -16.41 16.06 -22.95
C ILE A 127 -17.51 15.70 -21.94
N LEU A 128 -17.63 16.46 -20.85
CA LEU A 128 -18.66 16.24 -19.83
C LEU A 128 -20.08 16.45 -20.37
N THR A 129 -20.32 17.52 -21.13
CA THR A 129 -21.62 17.74 -21.81
C THR A 129 -21.89 16.65 -22.85
N SER A 130 -20.89 16.22 -23.61
CA SER A 130 -21.05 15.12 -24.57
C SER A 130 -21.42 13.79 -23.91
N LEU A 131 -20.89 13.52 -22.71
CA LEU A 131 -21.23 12.33 -21.92
C LEU A 131 -22.61 12.45 -21.27
N LEU A 132 -22.96 13.64 -20.77
CA LEU A 132 -24.28 13.92 -20.22
C LEU A 132 -25.35 13.74 -21.30
N ASP A 133 -25.19 14.33 -22.49
CA ASP A 133 -26.13 14.15 -23.60
C ASP A 133 -26.27 12.68 -24.03
N LYS A 134 -25.17 11.92 -23.97
CA LYS A 134 -25.13 10.52 -24.38
C LYS A 134 -25.80 9.58 -23.38
N TYR A 135 -25.61 9.79 -22.08
CA TYR A 135 -26.02 8.85 -21.03
C TYR A 135 -27.18 9.36 -20.15
N TYR A 136 -27.50 10.66 -20.18
CA TYR A 136 -28.52 11.28 -19.34
C TYR A 136 -29.42 12.23 -20.15
N LYS A 137 -30.72 11.93 -20.24
CA LYS A 137 -31.66 12.65 -21.13
C LYS A 137 -32.22 13.96 -20.56
N ASP A 138 -31.67 14.46 -19.45
CA ASP A 138 -32.18 15.67 -18.80
C ASP A 138 -31.55 16.92 -19.41
N ALA A 139 -32.19 17.41 -20.48
CA ALA A 139 -31.74 18.55 -21.27
C ALA A 139 -31.73 19.88 -20.50
N ALA A 140 -32.40 19.98 -19.35
CA ALA A 140 -32.40 21.19 -18.53
C ALA A 140 -31.07 21.34 -17.78
N LEU A 141 -30.49 20.24 -17.31
CA LEU A 141 -29.26 20.22 -16.52
C LEU A 141 -28.02 20.44 -17.40
N ALA A 142 -28.02 19.88 -18.62
CA ALA A 142 -26.96 20.14 -19.60
C ALA A 142 -26.86 21.63 -19.97
N LYS A 143 -28.00 22.32 -20.14
CA LYS A 143 -28.02 23.76 -20.46
C LYS A 143 -27.47 24.66 -19.36
N THR A 144 -27.59 24.26 -18.09
CA THR A 144 -27.01 25.06 -16.99
C THR A 144 -25.48 25.08 -16.97
N LEU A 145 -24.83 24.17 -17.71
CA LEU A 145 -23.37 24.11 -17.85
C LEU A 145 -22.85 25.01 -19.00
N ASP A 146 -23.71 25.41 -19.95
CA ASP A 146 -23.33 26.28 -21.06
C ASP A 146 -23.34 27.79 -20.68
N ASP A 147 -23.99 28.15 -19.56
CA ASP A 147 -24.20 29.54 -19.11
C ASP A 147 -23.12 30.04 -18.11
N VAL A 148 -22.02 29.30 -17.90
CA VAL A 148 -20.90 29.66 -16.99
C VAL A 148 -19.64 29.99 -17.79
#